data_AF-A0A450T009-F1
#
_entry.id   AF-A0A450T009-F1
#
_cell.length_a   1.000
_cell.length_b   1.000
_cell.length_c   1.000
_cell.angle_alpha   90.00
_cell.angle_beta   90.00
_cell.angle_gamma   90.00
#
_symmetry.space_group_name_H-M   'P 1'
#
loop_
_entity.id
_entity.type
_entity.pdbx_description
1 polymer ?
#
loop_
_entity_poly.entity_id
_entity_poly.type
_entity_poly.pdbx_seq_one_letter_code
_entity_poly.pdbx_strand_id
1 'polypeptide(L)'
;MNTAAIKKIAIVQALSHIPETHLNNIKVYFDTLLEESQSPSQAKHSLKGIWRGAGFESLADLEGEIRNTRQGIQDDIVAREF
;
A
#
# COMPACT_ATOMS: atom_id res chain seq x y z
N MET A 1 -33.01 11.93 16.66
CA MET A 1 -31.81 11.96 17.54
C MET A 1 -30.58 12.01 16.64
N ASN A 2 -29.69 12.98 16.81
CA ASN A 2 -28.51 13.14 15.95
C ASN A 2 -27.36 12.25 16.46
N THR A 3 -27.22 11.06 15.89
CA THR A 3 -26.26 10.01 16.32
C THR A 3 -24.81 10.52 16.37
N ALA A 4 -24.44 11.46 15.51
CA ALA A 4 -23.11 12.06 15.50
C ALA A 4 -22.87 12.96 16.73
N ALA A 5 -23.90 13.73 17.15
CA ALA A 5 -23.81 14.57 18.34
C ALA A 5 -23.65 13.72 19.62
N ILE A 6 -24.37 12.61 19.72
CA ILE A 6 -24.26 11.66 20.84
C ILE A 6 -22.84 11.08 20.92
N LYS A 7 -22.28 10.65 19.79
CA LYS A 7 -20.91 10.13 19.72
C LYS A 7 -19.87 11.18 20.15
N LYS A 8 -20.02 12.43 19.72
CA LYS A 8 -19.11 13.52 20.13
C LYS A 8 -19.14 13.77 21.63
N ILE A 9 -20.33 13.80 22.22
CA ILE A 9 -20.50 13.99 23.68
C ILE A 9 -19.80 12.87 24.45
N ALA A 10 -19.99 11.61 24.04
CA ALA A 10 -19.35 10.47 24.68
C ALA A 10 -17.82 10.52 24.62
N ILE A 11 -17.25 10.96 23.49
CA ILE A 11 -15.79 11.12 23.33
C ILE A 11 -15.27 12.22 24.26
N VAL A 12 -15.93 13.38 24.32
CA VAL A 12 -15.52 14.49 25.20
C VAL A 12 -15.55 14.07 26.67
N GLN A 13 -16.59 13.35 27.09
CA GLN A 13 -16.67 12.79 28.44
C GLN A 13 -15.58 11.75 28.72
N ALA A 14 -15.25 10.89 27.75
CA ALA A 14 -14.16 9.93 27.93
C ALA A 14 -12.80 10.63 28.10
N LEU A 15 -12.55 11.67 27.31
CA LEU A 15 -11.31 12.46 27.37
C LEU A 15 -11.14 13.22 28.69
N SER A 16 -12.22 13.60 29.36
CA SER A 16 -12.15 14.34 30.64
C SER A 16 -11.66 13.49 31.83
N HIS A 17 -11.65 12.17 31.70
CA HIS A 17 -11.23 11.24 32.78
C HIS A 17 -9.78 10.77 32.62
N ILE A 18 -9.06 11.31 31.65
CA ILE A 18 -7.73 10.83 31.31
C ILE A 18 -6.69 11.54 32.17
N PRO A 19 -5.78 10.78 32.82
CA PRO A 19 -4.68 11.37 33.57
C PRO A 19 -3.77 12.22 32.67
N GLU A 20 -3.26 13.33 33.19
CA GLU A 20 -2.38 14.25 32.44
C GLU A 20 -1.19 13.55 31.79
N THR A 21 -0.66 12.50 32.43
CA THR A 21 0.44 11.67 31.94
C THR A 21 0.18 11.02 30.57
N HIS A 22 -1.10 10.86 30.19
CA HIS A 22 -1.50 10.23 28.93
C HIS A 22 -1.98 11.23 27.87
N LEU A 23 -2.12 12.52 28.20
CA LEU A 23 -2.62 13.53 27.25
C LEU A 23 -1.71 13.66 26.03
N ASN A 24 -0.40 13.61 26.21
CA ASN A 24 0.56 13.65 25.10
C ASN A 24 0.40 12.46 24.15
N ASN A 25 0.22 11.25 24.69
CA ASN A 25 0.04 10.05 23.87
C ASN A 25 -1.24 10.12 23.03
N ILE A 26 -2.30 10.69 23.61
CA ILE A 26 -3.58 10.87 22.92
C ILE A 26 -3.46 11.94 21.84
N LYS A 27 -2.77 13.04 22.13
CA LYS A 27 -2.51 14.07 21.14
C LYS A 27 -1.76 13.49 19.94
N VAL A 28 -0.68 12.75 20.19
CA VAL A 28 0.11 12.08 19.14
C VAL A 28 -0.76 11.12 18.33
N TYR A 29 -1.59 10.31 18.98
CA TYR A 29 -2.50 9.40 18.28
C TYR A 29 -3.48 10.15 17.36
N PHE A 30 -4.09 11.24 17.83
CA PHE A 30 -4.98 12.06 17.00
C PHE A 30 -4.23 12.73 15.84
N ASP A 31 -3.04 13.27 16.09
CA ASP A 31 -2.21 13.87 15.05
C ASP A 31 -1.92 12.83 13.95
N THR A 32 -1.51 11.61 14.32
CA THR A 32 -1.24 10.52 13.35
C THR A 32 -2.49 10.07 12.59
N LEU A 33 -3.63 9.95 13.28
CA LEU A 33 -4.89 9.52 12.66
C LEU A 33 -5.38 10.56 11.63
N LEU A 34 -5.18 11.85 11.94
CA LEU A 34 -5.54 12.94 11.05
C LEU A 34 -4.53 13.08 9.89
N GLU A 35 -3.25 12.86 10.11
CA GLU A 35 -2.24 12.80 9.05
C GLU A 35 -2.49 11.64 8.08
N GLU A 36 -2.81 10.44 8.57
CA GLU A 36 -3.18 9.29 7.72
C GLU A 36 -4.39 9.62 6.84
N SER A 37 -5.39 10.33 7.39
CA SER A 37 -6.57 10.79 6.66
C SER A 37 -6.28 11.88 5.62
N GLN A 38 -5.17 12.59 5.76
CA GLN A 38 -4.67 13.61 4.84
C GLN A 38 -3.67 13.07 3.83
N SER A 39 -3.34 11.77 3.86
CA SER A 39 -2.54 11.14 2.82
C SER A 39 -3.10 11.58 1.47
N PRO A 40 -2.31 12.27 0.63
CA PRO A 40 -2.78 12.70 -0.67
C PRO A 40 -3.29 11.44 -1.34
N SER A 41 -4.57 11.43 -1.74
CA SER A 41 -5.19 10.29 -2.44
C SER A 41 -4.13 9.73 -3.36
N GLN A 42 -3.63 8.51 -3.09
CA GLN A 42 -2.50 7.93 -3.83
C GLN A 42 -2.74 8.28 -5.27
N ALA A 43 -1.97 9.27 -5.77
CA ALA A 43 -2.22 9.77 -7.10
C ALA A 43 -2.16 8.51 -7.94
N LYS A 44 -3.20 8.22 -8.72
CA LYS A 44 -3.24 7.03 -9.57
C LYS A 44 -2.09 7.20 -10.56
N HIS A 45 -0.89 6.84 -10.13
CA HIS A 45 0.32 6.95 -10.90
C HIS A 45 0.12 5.95 -12.01
N SER A 46 -0.08 6.49 -13.21
CA SER A 46 -0.33 5.67 -14.37
C SER A 46 0.87 4.75 -14.55
N LEU A 47 0.63 3.44 -14.58
CA LEU A 47 1.66 2.46 -14.96
C LEU A 47 1.95 2.50 -16.47
N LYS A 48 1.39 3.48 -17.20
CA LYS A 48 1.60 3.64 -18.63
C LYS A 48 3.07 3.98 -18.89
N GLY A 49 3.77 3.05 -19.53
CA GLY A 49 5.16 3.23 -19.93
C GLY A 49 6.19 2.78 -18.90
N ILE A 50 5.81 2.06 -17.84
CA ILE A 50 6.79 1.47 -16.89
C ILE A 50 7.77 0.50 -17.57
N TRP A 51 7.39 -0.08 -18.70
CA TRP A 51 8.20 -0.99 -19.49
C TRP A 51 8.88 -0.30 -20.68
N ARG A 52 8.73 1.02 -20.83
CA ARG A 52 9.32 1.75 -21.97
C ARG A 52 10.84 1.72 -21.86
N GLY A 53 11.50 1.23 -22.91
CA GLY A 53 12.96 1.12 -22.98
C GLY A 53 13.53 -0.08 -22.21
N ALA A 54 12.67 -0.97 -21.70
CA ALA A 54 13.10 -2.20 -21.05
C ALA A 54 13.43 -3.33 -22.05
N GLY A 55 13.34 -3.05 -23.36
CA GLY A 55 13.73 -3.98 -24.43
C GLY A 55 12.59 -4.85 -24.96
N PHE A 56 11.42 -4.82 -24.31
CA PHE A 56 10.22 -5.51 -24.80
C PHE A 56 9.77 -5.02 -26.18
N GLU A 57 10.14 -3.79 -26.56
CA GLU A 57 9.86 -3.22 -27.87
C GLU A 57 10.63 -3.90 -29.01
N SER A 58 11.69 -4.63 -28.69
CA SER A 58 12.54 -5.34 -29.67
C SER A 58 12.13 -6.81 -29.89
N LEU A 59 11.17 -7.31 -29.10
CA LEU A 59 10.70 -8.69 -29.22
C LEU A 59 9.76 -8.81 -30.43
N ALA A 60 10.29 -9.35 -31.53
CA ALA A 60 9.53 -9.58 -32.76
C ALA A 60 8.57 -10.78 -32.66
N ASP A 61 8.92 -11.79 -31.85
CA ASP A 61 8.12 -12.98 -31.59
C ASP A 61 8.02 -13.23 -30.07
N LEU A 62 6.95 -12.72 -29.47
CA LEU A 62 6.72 -12.86 -28.04
C LEU A 62 6.49 -14.33 -27.63
N GLU A 63 5.83 -15.12 -28.48
CA GLU A 63 5.48 -16.50 -28.17
C GLU A 63 6.73 -17.39 -28.15
N GLY A 64 7.63 -17.17 -29.10
CA GLY A 64 8.95 -17.83 -29.16
C GLY A 64 9.80 -17.54 -27.93
N GLU A 65 9.85 -16.27 -27.51
CA GLU A 65 10.61 -15.84 -26.32
C GLU A 65 10.05 -16.43 -25.02
N ILE A 66 8.73 -16.49 -24.89
CA ILE A 66 8.07 -17.15 -23.75
C ILE A 66 8.42 -18.64 -23.72
N ARG A 67 8.41 -19.31 -24.87
CA ARG A 67 8.72 -20.74 -24.97
C ARG A 67 10.18 -21.02 -24.59
N ASN A 68 11.11 -20.21 -25.09
CA ASN A 68 12.55 -20.33 -24.78
C ASN A 68 12.81 -20.10 -23.28
N THR A 69 12.20 -19.07 -22.71
CA THR A 69 12.31 -18.75 -21.28
C THR A 69 11.79 -19.90 -20.42
N ARG A 70 10.64 -20.48 -20.78
CA ARG A 70 10.07 -21.64 -20.07
C ARG A 70 10.99 -22.85 -20.11
N GLN A 71 11.59 -23.14 -21.28
CA GLN A 71 12.52 -24.24 -21.43
C GLN A 71 13.76 -24.04 -20.55
N GLY A 72 14.36 -22.85 -20.57
CA GLY A 72 15.51 -22.53 -19.73
C GLY A 72 15.23 -22.67 -18.24
N ILE A 73 14.07 -22.21 -17.77
CA ILE A 73 13.65 -22.40 -16.37
C ILE A 73 13.52 -23.89 -16.03
N GLN A 74 12.94 -24.68 -16.93
CA GLN A 74 12.75 -26.11 -16.72
C GLN A 74 14.09 -26.85 -16.65
N ASP A 75 15.02 -26.51 -17.53
CA ASP A 75 16.36 -27.07 -17.56
C ASP A 75 17.15 -26.68 -16.29
N ASP A 76 17.04 -25.43 -15.84
CA ASP A 76 17.66 -24.94 -14.60
C ASP A 76 17.12 -25.63 -13.33
N ILE A 77 15.80 -25.90 -13.29
CA ILE A 77 15.17 -26.63 -12.19
C ILE A 77 15.70 -28.07 -12.15
N VAL A 78 15.73 -28.75 -13.30
CA VAL A 78 16.25 -30.12 -13.39
C VAL A 78 17.73 -30.16 -13.00
N ALA A 79 18.54 -29.21 -13.47
CA ALA A 79 19.97 -29.14 -13.15
C ALA A 79 20.27 -28.81 -11.67
N ARG A 80 19.27 -28.36 -10.89
CA ARG A 80 19.38 -28.14 -9.44
C ARG A 80 18.97 -29.35 -8.60
N GLU A 81 18.21 -30.28 -9.18
CA GLU A 81 17.75 -31.51 -8.50
C GLU A 81 18.70 -32.70 -8.73
N PHE A 82 19.75 -32.53 -9.54
CA PHE A 82 20.86 -33.48 -9.76
C PHE A 82 22.21 -32.85 -9.41
#